data_AF-A0A498LTA7-F1
#
_entry.id   AF-A0A498LTA7-F1
#
_cell.length_a   1.000
_cell.length_b   1.000
_cell.length_c   1.000
_cell.angle_alpha   90.00
_cell.angle_beta   90.00
_cell.angle_gamma   90.00
#
_symmetry.space_group_name_H-M   'P 1'
#
loop_
_entity.id
_entity.type
_entity.pdbx_description
1 polymer ?
#
loop_
_entity_poly.entity_id
_entity_poly.type
_entity_poly.pdbx_seq_one_letter_code
_entity_poly.pdbx_strand_id
1 'polypeptide(L)'
;MLKPIWRSQNICDEENDNERSEEELESEDDDGDYNQHMGGVDLLDSLIALYRTKIRSKKWYHRLFFHFLDMIVVTCWLLYKRHCKCNNLSDAEVMRLYAFKSYTAQGLCKSGRRKRKEDGPVVEFQVIMRQRRGRDPLLQSQSQM
;
A
#
# COMPACT_ATOMS: atom_id res chain seq x y z
N MET A 1 -53.40 20.83 21.30
CA MET A 1 -53.12 19.48 20.76
C MET A 1 -54.37 18.96 20.08
N LEU A 2 -54.49 19.10 18.76
CA LEU A 2 -55.65 18.62 18.01
C LEU A 2 -55.18 18.12 16.63
N LYS A 3 -55.45 16.84 16.36
CA LYS A 3 -55.77 16.31 15.01
C LYS A 3 -57.26 15.90 15.09
N PRO A 4 -57.96 15.62 13.97
CA PRO A 4 -57.97 16.19 12.61
C PRO A 4 -59.42 16.49 12.13
N ILE A 5 -59.63 17.19 11.01
CA ILE A 5 -60.86 17.07 10.21
C ILE A 5 -60.50 17.14 8.73
N TRP A 6 -60.78 16.06 8.01
CA TRP A 6 -60.82 15.97 6.55
C TRP A 6 -62.13 16.57 6.02
N ARG A 7 -62.17 16.86 4.69
CA ARG A 7 -63.37 17.00 3.82
C ARG A 7 -64.00 18.41 3.84
N SER A 8 -64.41 19.06 2.75
CA SER A 8 -64.42 18.83 1.30
C SER A 8 -64.96 20.11 0.66
N GLN A 9 -64.47 20.51 -0.52
CA GLN A 9 -65.23 20.94 -1.71
C GLN A 9 -64.23 21.47 -2.76
N ASN A 10 -63.83 20.62 -3.71
CA ASN A 10 -64.31 20.60 -5.11
C ASN A 10 -63.94 21.86 -5.91
N ILE A 11 -62.94 21.73 -6.78
CA ILE A 11 -63.03 21.99 -8.22
C ILE A 11 -61.83 21.30 -8.86
N CYS A 12 -62.10 20.20 -9.55
CA CYS A 12 -61.23 19.71 -10.62
C CYS A 12 -61.64 20.51 -11.85
N ASP A 13 -60.73 21.32 -12.37
CA ASP A 13 -60.54 21.68 -13.78
C ASP A 13 -59.04 22.04 -13.84
N GLU A 14 -58.20 21.05 -14.10
CA GLU A 14 -57.57 20.83 -15.40
C GLU A 14 -56.40 21.80 -15.66
N GLU A 15 -55.23 21.19 -15.71
CA GLU A 15 -54.15 21.51 -16.65
C GLU A 15 -53.31 22.76 -16.35
N ASN A 16 -52.23 22.56 -15.58
CA ASN A 16 -50.92 23.00 -16.03
C ASN A 16 -49.82 22.13 -15.40
N ASP A 17 -49.55 20.97 -16.00
CA ASP A 17 -48.42 20.09 -15.69
C ASP A 17 -47.07 20.68 -16.16
N ASN A 18 -46.90 22.01 -16.10
CA ASN A 18 -45.74 22.71 -16.64
C ASN A 18 -45.11 23.71 -15.66
N GLU A 19 -45.33 23.57 -14.36
CA GLU A 19 -44.67 24.44 -13.35
C GLU A 19 -44.01 23.67 -12.21
N ARG A 20 -44.06 22.33 -12.19
CA ARG A 20 -43.35 21.52 -11.18
C ARG A 20 -42.04 20.89 -11.67
N SER A 21 -41.77 20.98 -12.97
CA SER A 21 -40.59 20.36 -13.59
C SER A 21 -39.36 21.28 -13.61
N GLU A 22 -39.51 22.56 -13.22
CA GLU A 22 -38.43 23.55 -13.30
C GLU A 22 -37.56 23.66 -12.04
N GLU A 23 -37.81 22.85 -10.98
CA GLU A 23 -36.96 22.85 -9.77
C GLU A 23 -36.08 21.59 -9.62
N GLU A 24 -35.92 20.77 -10.67
CA GLU A 24 -35.04 19.59 -10.66
C GLU A 24 -33.83 19.64 -11.63
N LEU A 25 -33.60 20.73 -12.37
CA LEU A 25 -32.58 20.76 -13.44
C LEU A 25 -31.66 21.99 -13.43
N GLU A 26 -31.04 22.29 -12.29
CA GLU A 26 -29.89 23.21 -12.27
C GLU A 26 -28.68 22.57 -11.57
N SER A 27 -28.08 21.59 -12.25
CA SER A 27 -26.68 21.18 -12.02
C SER A 27 -26.03 20.78 -13.35
N GLU A 28 -26.02 21.71 -14.29
CA GLU A 28 -25.30 21.67 -15.58
C GLU A 28 -24.52 23.01 -15.61
N ASP A 29 -23.20 23.15 -15.68
CA ASP A 29 -22.14 22.39 -16.33
C ASP A 29 -20.75 22.73 -15.71
N ASP A 30 -20.30 22.00 -14.69
CA ASP A 30 -18.87 22.01 -14.28
C ASP A 30 -18.34 20.62 -13.85
N ASP A 31 -19.13 19.55 -14.04
CA ASP A 31 -18.84 18.21 -13.52
C ASP A 31 -18.28 17.22 -14.56
N GLY A 32 -17.99 17.68 -15.77
CA GLY A 32 -17.45 16.83 -16.86
C GLY A 32 -15.97 16.49 -16.69
N ASP A 33 -15.15 17.50 -16.38
CA ASP A 33 -13.69 17.36 -16.33
C ASP A 33 -13.18 16.77 -15.00
N TYR A 34 -13.91 17.01 -13.91
CA TYR A 34 -13.57 16.51 -12.58
C TYR A 34 -13.64 14.98 -12.53
N ASN A 35 -14.74 14.38 -13.01
CA ASN A 35 -14.91 12.92 -13.03
C ASN A 35 -13.95 12.21 -13.99
N GLN A 36 -13.47 12.89 -15.04
CA GLN A 36 -12.59 12.28 -16.04
C GLN A 36 -11.19 11.96 -15.48
N HIS A 37 -10.72 12.72 -14.49
CA HIS A 37 -9.37 12.59 -13.94
C HIS A 37 -9.31 11.90 -12.57
N MET A 38 -10.44 11.76 -11.87
CA MET A 38 -10.50 11.16 -10.53
C MET A 38 -10.16 9.67 -10.47
N GLY A 39 -10.41 8.91 -11.55
CA GLY A 39 -10.22 7.46 -11.55
C GLY A 39 -8.76 6.98 -11.44
N GLY A 40 -7.78 7.85 -11.68
CA GLY A 40 -6.35 7.48 -11.61
C GLY A 40 -5.87 7.18 -10.19
N VAL A 41 -6.36 7.95 -9.21
CA VAL A 41 -6.00 7.79 -7.79
C VAL A 41 -6.68 6.56 -7.21
N ASP A 42 -7.98 6.37 -7.48
CA ASP A 42 -8.74 5.20 -7.02
C ASP A 42 -8.19 3.88 -7.58
N LEU A 43 -7.73 3.88 -8.83
CA LEU A 43 -7.09 2.72 -9.42
C LEU A 43 -5.77 2.39 -8.69
N LEU A 44 -4.96 3.39 -8.38
CA LEU A 44 -3.71 3.19 -7.67
C LEU A 44 -3.96 2.70 -6.23
N ASP A 45 -4.93 3.29 -5.53
CA ASP A 45 -5.31 2.90 -4.18
C ASP A 45 -5.86 1.46 -4.12
N SER A 46 -6.68 1.08 -5.11
CA SER A 46 -7.18 -0.30 -5.21
C SER A 46 -6.05 -1.31 -5.47
N LEU A 47 -5.07 -0.98 -6.33
CA LEU A 47 -3.90 -1.83 -6.60
C LEU A 47 -3.00 -1.98 -5.36
N ILE A 48 -2.83 -0.93 -4.58
CA ILE A 48 -2.06 -0.96 -3.33
C ILE A 48 -2.78 -1.79 -2.28
N ALA A 49 -4.10 -1.65 -2.16
CA ALA A 49 -4.90 -2.46 -1.25
C ALA A 49 -4.78 -3.96 -1.58
N LEU A 50 -4.81 -4.32 -2.88
CA LEU A 50 -4.73 -5.70 -3.35
C LEU A 50 -3.37 -6.36 -3.05
N TYR A 51 -2.27 -5.61 -3.20
CA TYR A 51 -0.90 -6.14 -3.04
C TYR A 51 -0.16 -5.63 -1.81
N ARG A 52 -0.89 -5.19 -0.79
CA ARG A 52 -0.33 -4.55 0.42
C ARG A 52 0.62 -5.49 1.18
N THR A 53 1.81 -4.98 1.50
CA THR A 53 2.78 -5.70 2.31
C THR A 53 2.36 -5.69 3.79
N LYS A 54 1.90 -6.83 4.31
CA LYS A 54 1.49 -6.96 5.72
C LYS A 54 2.71 -7.17 6.61
N ILE A 55 2.98 -6.20 7.49
CA ILE A 55 4.13 -6.26 8.40
C ILE A 55 3.66 -6.16 9.85
N ARG A 56 4.10 -7.13 10.65
CA ARG A 56 3.84 -7.17 12.08
C ARG A 56 4.92 -6.38 12.83
N SER A 57 4.83 -5.05 12.78
CA SER A 57 5.72 -4.16 13.54
C SER A 57 4.93 -3.29 14.52
N LYS A 58 5.46 -3.11 15.73
CA LYS A 58 4.90 -2.21 16.76
C LYS A 58 5.16 -0.74 16.44
N LYS A 59 6.17 -0.47 15.63
CA LYS A 59 6.63 0.88 15.25
C LYS A 59 5.85 1.38 14.04
N TRP A 60 5.17 2.52 14.19
CA TRP A 60 4.25 3.09 13.19
C TRP A 60 4.96 3.47 11.88
N TYR A 61 6.19 3.97 11.95
CA TYR A 61 6.96 4.40 10.77
C TYR A 61 7.22 3.28 9.76
N HIS A 62 7.28 2.01 10.20
CA HIS A 62 7.40 0.91 9.24
C HIS A 62 6.17 0.84 8.33
N ARG A 63 4.96 1.03 8.86
CA ARG A 63 3.74 1.01 8.03
C ARG A 63 3.80 2.08 6.95
N LEU A 64 4.28 3.26 7.30
CA LEU A 64 4.47 4.37 6.36
C LEU A 64 5.53 4.03 5.29
N PHE A 65 6.69 3.54 5.70
CA PHE A 65 7.77 3.18 4.78
C PHE A 65 7.34 2.11 3.75
N PHE A 66 6.67 1.06 4.21
CA PHE A 66 6.23 0.00 3.30
C PHE A 66 5.05 0.42 2.43
N HIS A 67 4.19 1.32 2.91
CA HIS A 67 3.19 1.96 2.07
C HIS A 67 3.84 2.76 0.94
N PHE A 68 4.86 3.58 1.22
CA PHE A 68 5.61 4.27 0.18
C PHE A 68 6.30 3.32 -0.82
N LEU A 69 6.88 2.23 -0.34
CA LEU A 69 7.45 1.22 -1.24
C LEU A 69 6.38 0.59 -2.15
N ASP A 70 5.22 0.24 -1.60
CA ASP A 70 4.11 -0.30 -2.38
C ASP A 70 3.60 0.73 -3.41
N MET A 71 3.48 2.01 -3.04
CA MET A 71 3.15 3.13 -3.96
C MET A 71 4.14 3.19 -5.12
N ILE A 72 5.45 3.26 -4.84
CA ILE A 72 6.50 3.40 -5.85
C ILE A 72 6.46 2.23 -6.82
N VAL A 73 6.35 0.99 -6.32
CA VAL A 73 6.37 -0.20 -7.16
C VAL A 73 5.14 -0.28 -8.07
N VAL A 74 3.96 0.09 -7.58
CA VAL A 74 2.73 0.16 -8.39
C VAL A 74 2.86 1.24 -9.47
N THR A 75 3.38 2.42 -9.13
CA THR A 75 3.64 3.49 -10.10
C THR A 75 4.65 3.06 -11.17
N CYS A 76 5.72 2.37 -10.79
CA CYS A 76 6.69 1.82 -11.75
C CYS A 76 6.05 0.77 -12.68
N TRP A 77 5.14 -0.07 -12.17
CA TRP A 77 4.43 -1.04 -12.99
C TRP A 77 3.48 -0.38 -13.99
N LEU A 78 2.77 0.69 -13.59
CA LEU A 78 1.94 1.48 -14.51
C LEU A 78 2.78 2.12 -15.62
N LEU A 79 3.95 2.67 -15.27
CA LEU A 79 4.89 3.20 -16.25
C LEU A 79 5.40 2.11 -17.22
N TYR A 80 5.74 0.93 -16.70
CA TYR A 80 6.11 -0.23 -17.52
C TYR A 80 4.97 -0.62 -18.48
N LYS A 81 3.72 -0.69 -18.00
CA LYS A 81 2.56 -0.99 -18.84
C LYS A 81 2.37 0.04 -19.95
N ARG A 82 2.53 1.34 -19.64
CA ARG A 82 2.50 2.41 -20.64
C ARG A 82 3.62 2.24 -21.67
N HIS A 83 4.83 1.93 -21.24
CA HIS A 83 5.96 1.68 -22.13
C HIS A 83 5.72 0.47 -23.04
N CYS A 84 5.16 -0.63 -22.52
CA CYS A 84 4.80 -1.78 -23.34
C CYS A 84 3.76 -1.44 -24.41
N LYS A 85 2.73 -0.65 -24.05
CA LYS A 85 1.73 -0.15 -25.00
C LYS A 85 2.35 0.70 -26.10
N CYS A 86 3.27 1.62 -25.76
CA CYS A 86 3.97 2.45 -26.76
C CYS A 86 4.84 1.64 -27.72
N ASN A 87 5.30 0.45 -27.32
CA ASN A 87 6.11 -0.45 -28.14
C ASN A 87 5.29 -1.55 -28.84
N ASN A 88 3.96 -1.43 -28.88
CA ASN A 88 3.03 -2.39 -29.50
C ASN A 88 3.15 -3.84 -28.98
N LEU A 89 3.54 -4.02 -27.72
CA LEU A 89 3.50 -5.33 -27.08
C LEU A 89 2.05 -5.73 -26.79
N SER A 90 1.75 -7.01 -26.97
CA SER A 90 0.44 -7.54 -26.64
C SER A 90 0.23 -7.57 -25.12
N ASP A 91 -1.01 -7.40 -24.66
CA ASP A 91 -1.34 -7.46 -23.23
C ASP A 91 -0.98 -8.82 -22.59
N ALA A 92 -0.82 -9.88 -23.40
CA ALA A 92 -0.36 -11.20 -22.95
C ALA A 92 1.12 -11.23 -22.58
N GLU A 93 1.94 -10.37 -23.20
CA GLU A 93 3.38 -10.24 -22.94
C GLU A 93 3.66 -9.28 -21.77
N VAL A 94 2.70 -8.42 -21.42
CA VAL A 94 2.81 -7.51 -20.29
C VAL A 94 2.72 -8.30 -18.99
N MET A 95 3.78 -8.19 -18.18
CA MET A 95 3.83 -8.88 -16.89
C MET A 95 2.78 -8.34 -15.91
N ARG A 96 2.03 -9.25 -15.27
CA ARG A 96 1.09 -8.90 -14.18
C ARG A 96 1.81 -8.28 -12.98
N LEU A 97 1.12 -7.41 -12.22
CA LEU A 97 1.70 -6.67 -11.09
C LEU A 97 2.42 -7.58 -10.07
N TYR A 98 1.83 -8.71 -9.68
CA TYR A 98 2.49 -9.66 -8.78
C TYR A 98 3.84 -10.16 -9.30
N ALA A 99 3.89 -10.54 -10.58
CA ALA A 99 5.10 -11.04 -11.21
C ALA A 99 6.15 -9.92 -11.35
N PHE A 100 5.72 -8.69 -11.63
CA PHE A 100 6.59 -7.52 -11.60
C PHE A 100 7.17 -7.28 -10.20
N LYS A 101 6.36 -7.31 -9.14
CA LYS A 101 6.85 -7.21 -7.74
C LYS A 101 7.89 -8.28 -7.43
N SER A 102 7.63 -9.53 -7.81
CA SER A 102 8.57 -10.65 -7.61
C SER A 102 9.88 -10.44 -8.37
N TYR A 103 9.81 -10.02 -9.63
CA TYR A 103 10.99 -9.73 -10.46
C TYR A 103 11.85 -8.61 -9.85
N THR A 104 11.22 -7.49 -9.46
CA THR A 104 11.91 -6.38 -8.79
C THR A 104 12.55 -6.83 -7.48
N ALA A 105 11.83 -7.59 -6.65
CA ALA A 105 12.36 -8.11 -5.39
C ALA A 105 13.57 -9.02 -5.62
N GLN A 106 13.51 -9.93 -6.60
CA GLN A 106 14.64 -10.80 -6.95
C GLN A 106 15.85 -10.00 -7.43
N GLY A 107 15.63 -8.98 -8.28
CA GLY A 107 16.69 -8.10 -8.76
C GLY A 107 17.40 -7.39 -7.59
N LEU A 108 16.63 -6.84 -6.66
CA LEU A 108 17.14 -6.17 -5.46
C LEU A 108 17.89 -7.13 -4.53
N CYS A 109 17.35 -8.34 -4.30
CA CYS A 109 17.99 -9.36 -3.47
C CYS A 109 19.32 -9.86 -4.06
N LYS A 110 19.44 -9.89 -5.39
CA LYS A 110 20.68 -10.28 -6.08
C LYS A 110 21.71 -9.15 -6.09
N SER A 111 21.26 -7.90 -6.21
CA SER A 111 22.13 -6.71 -6.25
C SER A 111 22.88 -6.45 -4.91
N GLY A 112 22.26 -6.78 -3.77
CA GLY A 112 22.85 -6.54 -2.44
C GLY A 112 23.86 -7.59 -1.95
N ARG A 113 24.15 -8.65 -2.71
CA ARG A 113 25.09 -9.70 -2.30
C ARG A 113 26.54 -9.32 -2.63
N ARG A 114 27.07 -8.32 -1.92
CA ARG A 114 28.50 -8.31 -1.63
C ARG A 114 28.75 -9.54 -0.77
N LYS A 115 29.61 -10.50 -1.19
CA LYS A 115 29.92 -11.71 -0.41
C LYS A 115 30.24 -11.29 1.03
N ARG A 116 29.30 -11.48 1.96
CA ARG A 116 29.64 -11.41 3.38
C ARG A 116 30.63 -12.55 3.57
N LYS A 117 31.84 -12.25 4.04
CA LYS A 117 32.68 -13.29 4.64
C LYS A 117 31.78 -13.99 5.65
N GLU A 118 31.68 -15.31 5.58
CA GLU A 118 30.91 -16.08 6.55
C GLU A 118 31.43 -15.71 7.94
N ASP A 119 30.62 -14.97 8.69
CA ASP A 119 30.87 -14.77 10.11
C ASP A 119 30.72 -16.16 10.73
N GLY A 120 31.86 -16.76 11.07
CA GLY A 120 31.91 -18.09 11.71
C GLY A 120 30.97 -18.16 12.93
N PRO A 121 30.56 -19.37 13.33
CA PRO A 121 29.50 -19.54 14.31
C PRO A 121 29.82 -18.78 15.60
N VAL A 122 28.97 -17.80 15.92
CA VAL A 122 29.01 -16.94 17.13
C VAL A 122 29.13 -17.76 18.43
N VAL A 123 28.74 -19.02 18.37
CA VAL A 123 28.83 -20.01 19.45
C VAL A 123 30.28 -20.24 19.90
N GLU A 124 31.25 -20.25 18.97
CA GLU A 124 32.66 -20.50 19.29
C GLU A 124 33.26 -19.36 20.12
N PHE A 125 32.95 -18.10 19.77
CA PHE A 125 33.39 -16.93 20.52
C PHE A 125 32.84 -16.90 21.95
N GLN A 126 31.58 -17.35 22.15
CA GLN A 126 30.99 -17.43 23.49
C GLN A 126 31.62 -18.55 24.33
N VAL A 127 31.93 -19.70 23.74
CA VAL A 127 32.61 -20.81 24.43
C VAL A 127 34.04 -20.42 24.84
N ILE A 128 34.79 -19.77 23.95
CA ILE A 128 36.16 -19.29 24.22
C ILE A 128 36.16 -18.26 25.36
N MET A 129 35.23 -17.30 25.35
CA MET A 129 35.11 -16.28 26.41
C MET A 129 34.66 -16.88 27.76
N ARG A 130 33.91 -17.98 27.76
CA ARG A 130 33.53 -18.71 28.97
C ARG A 130 34.70 -19.50 29.56
N GLN A 131 35.54 -20.09 28.71
CA GLN A 131 36.75 -20.81 29.14
C GLN A 131 37.88 -19.90 29.63
N ARG A 132 37.90 -18.63 29.20
CA ARG A 132 38.89 -17.63 29.65
C ARG A 132 38.54 -16.95 30.97
N ARG A 133 37.26 -16.94 31.40
CA ARG A 133 36.83 -16.35 32.68
C ARG A 133 37.16 -17.18 33.93
N GLY A 134 37.72 -18.39 33.76
CA GLY A 134 38.04 -19.32 34.87
C GLY A 134 39.51 -19.72 34.96
N ARG A 135 40.42 -19.08 34.22
CA ARG A 135 41.87 -19.35 34.28
C ARG A 135 42.63 -18.03 34.38
N ASP A 136 42.52 -17.36 35.53
CA ASP A 136 43.50 -16.35 35.94
C ASP A 136 44.57 -17.04 36.81
N PRO A 137 45.82 -17.23 36.31
CA PRO A 137 46.89 -17.89 37.07
C PRO A 137 47.46 -17.03 38.22
N LEU A 138 47.03 -15.77 38.35
CA LEU A 138 47.67 -14.77 39.22
C LEU A 138 47.07 -14.66 40.63
N LEU A 139 46.08 -15.49 40.99
CA LEU A 139 45.49 -15.52 42.33
C LEU A 139 45.88 -16.73 43.18
N GLN A 140 46.72 -17.63 42.66
CA GLN A 140 47.10 -18.87 43.36
C GLN A 140 48.52 -18.84 43.96
N SER A 141 49.28 -17.76 43.77
CA SER A 141 50.64 -17.62 44.32
C SER A 141 50.74 -16.79 45.60
N GLN A 142 49.64 -16.27 46.17
CA GLN A 142 49.65 -15.49 47.41
C GLN A 142 49.21 -16.25 48.67
N SER A 143 49.04 -17.58 48.58
CA SER A 143 48.67 -18.40 49.75
C SER A 143 49.81 -19.28 50.29
N GLN A 144 51.03 -19.12 49.77
CA GLN A 144 52.24 -19.76 50.33
C GLN A 144 53.42 -18.80 50.31
N MET A 145 53.42 -17.84 51.25
CA MET A 145 54.60 -17.30 51.95
C MET A 145 54.14 -16.49 53.14
#